data_AF-A0A182SA17-F1
#
_entry.id   AF-A0A182SA17-F1
#
_cell.length_a   1.000
_cell.length_b   1.000
_cell.length_c   1.000
_cell.angle_alpha   90.00
_cell.angle_beta   90.00
_cell.angle_gamma   90.00
#
_symmetry.space_group_name_H-M   'P 1'
#
loop_
_entity.id
_entity.type
_entity.pdbx_description
1 polymer ?
#
loop_
_entity_poly.entity_id
_entity_poly.type
_entity_poly.pdbx_seq_one_letter_code
_entity_poly.pdbx_strand_id
1 'polypeptide(L)'
;MKLAFVLLVVAAVASTTLAKTVPKSGKKSGLPMELVSAFFGKFPEKKAPEGRKLNPRFVEDRFTVRVNHFDPQNRDTFEFNFLWSDEYYRPGGPLFIVVGGHHALNPYFMEDSHFKDVAALQGAFLASNEHRYFGTSSPVPDYSSENLRFLRTEQALFDLIEWIDFLRREVMGDPNARVILHGFSYGGALASWARQRFPNIID
;
A
#
# COMPACT_ATOMS: atom_id res chain seq x y z
N MET A 1 -16.76 3.76 -21.31
CA MET A 1 -17.28 4.79 -20.38
C MET A 1 -18.68 4.51 -19.81
N LYS A 2 -19.57 3.74 -20.46
CA LYS A 2 -20.94 3.52 -19.97
C LYS A 2 -21.10 2.44 -18.87
N LEU A 3 -20.19 1.47 -18.75
CA LEU A 3 -20.32 0.37 -17.77
C LEU A 3 -19.89 0.76 -16.35
N ALA A 4 -18.84 1.57 -16.20
CA ALA A 4 -18.32 1.97 -14.89
C ALA A 4 -19.30 2.86 -14.10
N PHE A 5 -20.08 3.68 -14.81
CA PHE A 5 -21.11 4.53 -14.21
C PHE A 5 -22.33 3.72 -13.73
N VAL A 6 -22.63 2.60 -14.38
CA VAL A 6 -23.74 1.71 -13.98
C VAL A 6 -23.39 0.96 -12.69
N LEU A 7 -22.14 0.50 -12.51
CA LEU A 7 -21.72 -0.19 -11.28
C LEU A 7 -21.73 0.74 -10.05
N LEU A 8 -21.29 1.98 -10.21
CA LEU A 8 -21.23 2.95 -9.11
C LEU A 8 -22.64 3.36 -8.64
N VAL A 9 -23.59 3.49 -9.58
CA VAL A 9 -24.99 3.78 -9.27
C VAL A 9 -25.67 2.59 -8.60
N VAL A 10 -25.37 1.35 -8.99
CA VAL A 10 -25.95 0.15 -8.34
C VAL A 10 -25.46 0.00 -6.89
N ALA A 11 -24.18 0.27 -6.62
CA ALA A 11 -23.65 0.26 -5.25
C ALA A 11 -24.25 1.36 -4.35
N ALA A 12 -24.48 2.56 -4.91
CA ALA A 12 -25.10 3.67 -4.19
C ALA A 12 -26.62 3.44 -3.95
N VAL A 13 -27.34 2.84 -4.89
CA VAL A 13 -28.78 2.52 -4.76
C VAL A 13 -29.01 1.36 -3.79
N ALA A 14 -28.12 0.37 -3.73
CA ALA A 14 -28.18 -0.70 -2.73
C ALA A 14 -27.94 -0.16 -1.30
N SER A 15 -27.03 0.80 -1.15
CA SER A 15 -26.74 1.43 0.15
C SER A 15 -27.89 2.29 0.68
N THR A 16 -28.63 2.97 -0.21
CA THR A 16 -29.73 3.86 0.17
C THR A 16 -31.06 3.14 0.38
N THR A 17 -31.28 1.99 -0.27
CA THR A 17 -32.46 1.15 -0.01
C THR A 17 -32.34 0.36 1.28
N LEU A 18 -31.14 -0.12 1.66
CA LEU A 18 -30.91 -0.78 2.95
C LEU A 18 -31.04 0.19 4.15
N ALA A 19 -30.69 1.46 3.99
CA ALA A 19 -30.81 2.45 5.06
C ALA A 19 -32.26 2.74 5.47
N LYS A 20 -33.24 2.48 4.58
CA LYS A 20 -34.66 2.78 4.81
C LYS A 20 -35.47 1.65 5.47
N THR A 21 -34.90 0.47 5.68
CA THR A 21 -35.59 -0.68 6.28
C THR A 21 -35.09 -1.06 7.68
N VAL A 22 -34.28 -0.22 8.33
CA VAL A 22 -33.78 -0.45 9.69
C VAL A 22 -34.92 -0.33 10.71
N PRO A 23 -35.32 -1.41 11.41
CA PRO A 23 -36.31 -1.32 12.48
C PRO A 23 -35.72 -0.55 13.67
N LYS A 24 -36.47 0.39 14.25
CA LYS A 24 -36.16 0.99 15.55
C LYS A 24 -36.35 -0.04 16.67
N SER A 25 -35.39 -0.94 16.85
CA SER A 25 -35.34 -1.85 18.00
C SER A 25 -33.89 -2.25 18.26
N GLY A 26 -33.47 -2.17 19.52
CA GLY A 26 -32.08 -2.21 20.01
C GLY A 26 -31.34 -3.54 19.86
N LYS A 27 -31.40 -4.21 18.70
CA LYS A 27 -30.53 -5.33 18.35
C LYS A 27 -29.57 -4.90 17.24
N LYS A 28 -28.27 -5.12 17.46
CA LYS A 28 -27.19 -4.79 16.51
C LYS A 28 -27.48 -5.40 15.14
N SER A 29 -27.90 -4.58 14.18
CA SER A 29 -28.10 -4.99 12.79
C SER A 29 -26.77 -4.94 12.06
N GLY A 30 -26.03 -6.05 12.08
CA GLY A 30 -24.93 -6.26 11.13
C GLY A 30 -25.50 -6.65 9.76
N LEU A 31 -24.85 -6.23 8.68
CA LEU A 31 -25.12 -6.77 7.35
C LEU A 31 -24.93 -8.30 7.39
N PRO A 32 -25.78 -9.10 6.73
CA PRO A 32 -25.61 -10.55 6.70
C PRO A 32 -24.22 -10.89 6.14
N MET A 33 -23.41 -11.63 6.89
CA MET A 33 -22.06 -12.01 6.47
C MET A 33 -22.08 -12.80 5.15
N GLU A 34 -23.17 -13.50 4.86
CA GLU A 34 -23.44 -14.12 3.55
C GLU A 34 -23.50 -13.11 2.41
N LEU A 35 -24.11 -11.94 2.63
CA LEU A 35 -24.23 -10.89 1.61
C LEU A 35 -22.89 -10.20 1.39
N VAL A 36 -22.14 -9.93 2.46
CA VAL A 36 -20.76 -9.40 2.39
C VAL A 36 -19.85 -10.41 1.69
N SER A 37 -19.95 -11.68 2.06
CA SER A 37 -19.24 -12.80 1.41
C SER A 37 -19.64 -12.95 -0.06
N ALA A 38 -20.90 -12.71 -0.45
CA ALA A 38 -21.30 -12.76 -1.85
C ALA A 38 -20.77 -11.57 -2.67
N PHE A 39 -20.59 -10.39 -2.07
CA PHE A 39 -20.03 -9.21 -2.73
C PHE A 39 -18.49 -9.25 -2.88
N PHE A 40 -17.79 -9.85 -1.91
CA PHE A 40 -16.32 -9.95 -1.91
C PHE A 40 -15.79 -11.35 -2.22
N GLY A 41 -16.65 -12.35 -2.22
CA GLY A 41 -16.30 -13.75 -2.37
C GLY A 41 -16.07 -14.09 -3.83
N LYS A 42 -14.85 -14.58 -4.08
CA LYS A 42 -14.34 -15.08 -5.36
C LYS A 42 -13.84 -14.01 -6.33
N PHE A 43 -13.10 -13.02 -5.83
CA PHE A 43 -11.90 -12.64 -6.57
C PHE A 43 -10.87 -13.72 -6.26
N PRO A 44 -10.52 -14.64 -7.19
CA PRO A 44 -9.37 -15.48 -6.98
C PRO A 44 -8.20 -14.53 -6.77
N GLU A 45 -7.65 -14.52 -5.56
CA GLU A 45 -6.35 -13.90 -5.32
C GLU A 45 -5.41 -14.59 -6.30
N LYS A 46 -4.98 -13.86 -7.34
CA LYS A 46 -3.96 -14.37 -8.25
C LYS A 46 -2.69 -14.48 -7.41
N LYS A 47 -2.49 -15.63 -6.80
CA LYS A 47 -1.24 -15.99 -6.17
C LYS A 47 -0.18 -16.00 -7.28
N ALA A 48 0.99 -15.46 -6.96
CA ALA A 48 2.12 -15.61 -7.85
C ALA A 48 2.34 -17.11 -8.13
N PRO A 49 2.65 -17.52 -9.37
CA PRO A 49 2.92 -18.92 -9.68
C PRO A 49 4.03 -19.48 -8.76
N GLU A 50 3.84 -20.70 -8.24
CA GLU A 50 4.88 -21.39 -7.46
C GLU A 50 6.14 -21.62 -8.32
N GLY A 51 7.32 -21.40 -7.74
CA GLY A 51 8.61 -21.58 -8.45
C GLY A 51 9.01 -20.44 -9.39
N ARG A 52 8.33 -19.29 -9.35
CA ARG A 52 8.74 -18.08 -10.08
C ARG A 52 10.15 -17.65 -9.66
N LYS A 53 11.06 -17.50 -10.63
CA LYS A 53 12.33 -16.82 -10.42
C LYS A 53 12.08 -15.32 -10.41
N LEU A 54 12.49 -14.65 -9.33
CA LEU A 54 12.48 -13.19 -9.26
C LEU A 54 13.35 -12.61 -10.35
N ASN A 55 12.95 -11.44 -10.85
CA ASN A 55 13.80 -10.67 -11.74
C ASN A 55 15.14 -10.40 -11.03
N PRO A 56 16.29 -10.78 -11.59
CA PRO A 56 17.59 -10.56 -10.95
C PRO A 56 17.94 -9.08 -10.78
N ARG A 57 17.20 -8.16 -11.43
CA ARG A 57 17.33 -6.71 -11.26
C ARG A 57 16.51 -6.17 -10.09
N PHE A 58 15.79 -7.02 -9.38
CA PHE A 58 15.08 -6.65 -8.16
C PHE A 58 16.00 -6.89 -6.97
N VAL A 59 16.22 -5.82 -6.21
CA VAL A 59 17.01 -5.85 -4.99
C VAL A 59 16.05 -5.78 -3.81
N GLU A 60 16.09 -6.80 -2.96
CA GLU A 60 15.42 -6.81 -1.67
C GLU A 60 16.35 -6.23 -0.60
N ASP A 61 15.84 -5.32 0.20
CA ASP A 61 16.60 -4.65 1.26
C ASP A 61 15.68 -4.26 2.43
N ARG A 62 16.26 -3.74 3.52
CA ARG A 62 15.56 -3.36 4.73
C ARG A 62 15.76 -1.88 5.05
N PHE A 63 14.68 -1.22 5.46
CA PHE A 63 14.72 0.18 5.89
C PHE A 63 14.41 0.30 7.38
N THR A 64 15.32 0.90 8.14
CA THR A 64 15.13 1.19 9.57
C THR A 64 14.28 2.44 9.75
N VAL A 65 13.19 2.32 10.50
CA VAL A 65 12.26 3.40 10.78
C VAL A 65 11.78 3.35 12.25
N ARG A 66 11.21 4.46 12.76
CA ARG A 66 10.72 4.53 14.13
C ARG A 66 9.49 3.65 14.35
N VAL A 67 9.44 2.97 15.49
CA VAL A 67 8.22 2.27 15.94
C VAL A 67 7.06 3.26 16.09
N ASN A 68 7.37 4.45 16.64
CA ASN A 68 6.38 5.50 16.89
C ASN A 68 6.83 6.87 16.38
N HIS A 69 6.21 7.37 15.30
CA HIS A 69 6.47 8.71 14.77
C HIS A 69 5.83 9.84 15.60
N PHE A 70 4.90 9.53 16.51
CA PHE A 70 4.12 10.51 17.27
C PHE A 70 4.55 10.66 18.73
N ASP A 71 5.60 9.95 19.14
CA ASP A 71 6.24 10.13 20.43
C ASP A 71 7.70 10.56 20.22
N PRO A 72 8.02 11.86 20.40
CA PRO A 72 9.37 12.36 20.20
C PRO A 72 10.36 11.92 21.28
N GLN A 73 9.93 11.20 22.32
CA GLN A 73 10.81 10.60 23.33
C GLN A 73 11.10 9.12 23.04
N ASN A 74 10.21 8.43 22.31
CA ASN A 74 10.47 7.07 21.86
C ASN A 74 11.64 7.06 20.86
N ARG A 75 12.59 6.13 21.07
CA ARG A 75 13.76 5.93 20.21
C ARG A 75 13.79 4.54 19.58
N ASP A 76 12.73 3.76 19.79
CA ASP A 76 12.66 2.39 19.30
C ASP A 76 12.50 2.42 17.78
N THR A 77 13.21 1.53 17.12
CA THR A 77 13.17 1.36 15.68
C THR A 77 12.87 -0.07 15.32
N PHE A 78 12.34 -0.26 14.12
CA PHE A 78 12.21 -1.55 13.49
C PHE A 78 12.58 -1.42 12.02
N GLU A 79 12.76 -2.56 11.37
CA GLU A 79 13.01 -2.61 9.94
C GLU A 79 11.82 -3.20 9.20
N PHE A 80 11.49 -2.64 8.04
CA PHE A 80 10.59 -3.28 7.09
C PHE A 80 11.30 -3.65 5.80
N ASN A 81 10.82 -4.71 5.15
CA ASN A 81 11.33 -5.15 3.86
C ASN A 81 10.82 -4.26 2.74
N PHE A 82 11.66 -4.01 1.75
CA PHE A 82 11.27 -3.37 0.51
C PHE A 82 12.02 -3.98 -0.68
N LEU A 83 11.50 -3.71 -1.87
CA LEU A 83 12.10 -4.06 -3.14
C LEU A 83 12.31 -2.80 -3.95
N TRP A 84 13.37 -2.77 -4.74
CA TRP A 84 13.56 -1.77 -5.76
C TRP A 84 14.21 -2.33 -7.02
N SER A 85 14.07 -1.58 -8.12
CA SER A 85 14.74 -1.88 -9.38
C SER A 85 15.00 -0.63 -10.20
N ASP A 86 16.22 -0.55 -10.73
CA ASP A 86 16.66 0.47 -11.67
C ASP A 86 16.54 0.02 -13.14
N GLU A 87 15.92 -1.13 -13.42
CA GLU A 87 15.92 -1.74 -14.76
C GLU A 87 15.49 -0.79 -15.88
N TYR A 88 14.50 0.06 -15.60
CA TYR A 88 13.95 1.02 -16.56
C TYR A 88 14.39 2.46 -16.31
N TYR A 89 15.15 2.71 -15.25
CA TYR A 89 15.47 4.06 -14.82
C TYR A 89 16.33 4.78 -15.86
N ARG A 90 15.96 6.01 -16.17
CA ARG A 90 16.76 6.95 -16.97
C ARG A 90 17.11 8.15 -16.09
N PRO A 91 18.31 8.74 -16.21
CA PRO A 91 18.69 9.89 -15.39
C PRO A 91 17.63 11.00 -15.40
N GLY A 92 17.19 11.43 -14.21
CA GLY A 92 16.11 12.41 -14.01
C GLY A 92 14.69 11.84 -14.15
N GLY A 93 14.54 10.52 -14.26
CA GLY A 93 13.26 9.83 -14.29
C GLY A 93 12.55 9.83 -12.92
N PRO A 94 11.24 9.58 -12.88
CA PRO A 94 10.47 9.58 -11.64
C PRO A 94 10.70 8.31 -10.81
N LEU A 95 10.41 8.40 -9.52
CA LEU A 95 10.25 7.28 -8.59
C LEU A 95 8.80 6.79 -8.61
N PHE A 96 8.57 5.56 -9.05
CA PHE A 96 7.29 4.89 -9.07
C PHE A 96 7.23 3.86 -7.95
N ILE A 97 6.22 3.96 -7.07
CA ILE A 97 6.11 3.11 -5.88
C ILE A 97 4.79 2.36 -5.89
N VAL A 98 4.87 1.04 -5.72
CA VAL A 98 3.73 0.21 -5.33
C VAL A 98 3.65 0.19 -3.79
N VAL A 99 2.63 0.83 -3.23
CA VAL A 99 2.46 0.97 -1.78
C VAL A 99 1.94 -0.34 -1.18
N GLY A 100 2.67 -0.87 -0.20
CA GLY A 100 2.32 -2.06 0.55
C GLY A 100 0.97 -1.94 1.27
N GLY A 101 0.14 -2.98 1.15
CA GLY A 101 -1.17 -3.06 1.78
C GLY A 101 -1.20 -3.95 3.02
N HIS A 102 -2.06 -4.97 3.00
CA HIS A 102 -2.33 -5.87 4.13
C HIS A 102 -1.72 -7.26 3.93
N HIS A 103 -0.60 -7.35 3.23
CA HIS A 103 0.06 -8.61 2.86
C HIS A 103 1.58 -8.47 2.92
N ALA A 104 2.27 -9.60 2.97
CA ALA A 104 3.71 -9.66 2.81
C ALA A 104 4.13 -9.10 1.45
N LEU A 105 5.37 -8.62 1.35
CA LEU A 105 5.94 -8.09 0.13
C LEU A 105 5.85 -9.12 -0.99
N ASN A 106 5.31 -8.70 -2.13
CA ASN A 106 5.09 -9.58 -3.26
C ASN A 106 5.62 -8.92 -4.54
N PRO A 107 6.77 -9.39 -5.06
CA PRO A 107 7.37 -8.92 -6.31
C PRO A 107 6.41 -8.92 -7.51
N TYR A 108 5.38 -9.78 -7.50
CA TYR A 108 4.35 -9.84 -8.55
C TYR A 108 3.75 -8.47 -8.89
N PHE A 109 3.49 -7.63 -7.88
CA PHE A 109 2.87 -6.32 -8.12
C PHE A 109 3.82 -5.32 -8.81
N MET A 110 5.13 -5.56 -8.76
CA MET A 110 6.13 -4.79 -9.51
C MET A 110 6.52 -5.43 -10.84
N GLU A 111 6.49 -6.76 -10.98
CA GLU A 111 6.91 -7.45 -12.22
C GLU A 111 5.79 -7.60 -13.26
N ASP A 112 4.55 -7.80 -12.81
CA ASP A 112 3.39 -8.12 -13.67
C ASP A 112 2.25 -7.12 -13.47
N SER A 113 2.55 -5.84 -13.50
CA SER A 113 1.54 -4.79 -13.42
C SER A 113 1.62 -3.81 -14.58
N HIS A 114 0.47 -3.26 -14.96
CA HIS A 114 0.43 -2.13 -15.89
C HIS A 114 1.22 -0.92 -15.36
N PHE A 115 1.37 -0.81 -14.05
CA PHE A 115 2.18 0.23 -13.44
C PHE A 115 3.67 0.11 -13.81
N LYS A 116 4.20 -1.13 -13.88
CA LYS A 116 5.53 -1.40 -14.43
C LYS A 116 5.65 -1.04 -15.90
N ASP A 117 4.65 -1.38 -16.72
CA ASP A 117 4.69 -1.05 -18.15
C ASP A 117 4.75 0.48 -18.36
N VAL A 118 3.99 1.24 -17.56
CA VAL A 118 4.07 2.70 -17.55
C VAL A 118 5.42 3.20 -17.04
N ALA A 119 5.97 2.60 -15.97
CA ALA A 119 7.30 2.92 -15.47
C ALA A 119 8.38 2.74 -16.54
N ALA A 120 8.32 1.65 -17.33
CA ALA A 120 9.21 1.40 -18.44
C ALA A 120 9.14 2.48 -19.53
N LEU A 121 7.92 2.95 -19.84
CA LEU A 121 7.70 4.03 -20.80
C LEU A 121 8.19 5.39 -20.28
N GLN A 122 8.06 5.66 -18.98
CA GLN A 122 8.45 6.92 -18.34
C GLN A 122 9.92 6.97 -17.90
N GLY A 123 10.68 5.88 -18.05
CA GLY A 123 12.05 5.80 -17.57
C GLY A 123 12.16 5.83 -16.04
N ALA A 124 11.17 5.27 -15.35
CA ALA A 124 11.03 5.37 -13.91
C ALA A 124 11.86 4.35 -13.14
N PHE A 125 12.30 4.76 -11.96
CA PHE A 125 12.80 3.85 -10.92
C PHE A 125 11.62 3.19 -10.21
N LEU A 126 11.66 1.89 -9.99
CA LEU A 126 10.55 1.14 -9.39
C LEU A 126 10.87 0.72 -7.96
N ALA A 127 9.92 0.89 -7.05
CA ALA A 127 10.02 0.37 -5.68
C ALA A 127 8.68 -0.17 -5.15
N SER A 128 8.74 -1.00 -4.11
CA SER A 128 7.58 -1.47 -3.35
C SER A 128 7.98 -1.75 -1.91
N ASN A 129 7.14 -1.40 -0.94
CA ASN A 129 7.40 -1.63 0.47
C ASN A 129 6.47 -2.67 1.06
N GLU A 130 6.92 -3.34 2.12
CA GLU A 130 6.05 -4.06 3.04
C GLU A 130 5.48 -3.06 4.07
N HIS A 131 4.22 -3.27 4.43
CA HIS A 131 3.57 -2.44 5.44
C HIS A 131 3.92 -2.94 6.85
N ARG A 132 4.09 -2.03 7.83
CA ARG A 132 4.25 -2.40 9.24
C ARG A 132 3.18 -3.42 9.69
N TYR A 133 3.56 -4.42 10.48
CA TYR A 133 2.74 -5.56 10.96
C TYR A 133 2.37 -6.63 9.91
N PHE A 134 2.83 -6.51 8.67
CA PHE A 134 2.62 -7.54 7.65
C PHE A 134 3.94 -8.19 7.25
N GLY A 135 3.87 -9.40 6.70
CA GLY A 135 5.03 -10.19 6.29
C GLY A 135 6.05 -10.39 7.42
N THR A 136 7.29 -9.95 7.18
CA THR A 136 8.41 -9.99 8.12
C THR A 136 8.70 -8.63 8.77
N SER A 137 7.84 -7.64 8.53
CA SER A 137 8.01 -6.25 8.96
C SER A 137 7.21 -5.94 10.23
N SER A 138 7.69 -6.43 11.38
CA SER A 138 7.00 -6.22 12.67
C SER A 138 7.75 -5.23 13.58
N PRO A 139 7.08 -4.17 14.09
CA PRO A 139 7.66 -3.27 15.07
C PRO A 139 7.63 -3.80 16.51
N VAL A 140 6.99 -4.95 16.74
CA VAL A 140 6.68 -5.48 18.07
C VAL A 140 6.92 -7.00 18.12
N PRO A 141 7.22 -7.56 19.30
CA PRO A 141 7.49 -8.99 19.45
C PRO A 141 6.22 -9.85 19.34
N ASP A 142 5.05 -9.28 19.63
CA ASP A 142 3.75 -9.96 19.52
C ASP A 142 2.63 -9.01 19.09
N TYR A 143 1.47 -9.58 18.76
CA TYR A 143 0.27 -8.83 18.35
C TYR A 143 -0.78 -8.75 19.45
N SER A 144 -0.34 -8.62 20.70
CA SER A 144 -1.25 -8.27 21.80
C SER A 144 -1.95 -6.93 21.54
N SER A 145 -3.13 -6.73 22.14
CA SER A 145 -3.90 -5.48 21.98
C SER A 145 -3.06 -4.23 22.34
N GLU A 146 -2.16 -4.36 23.32
CA GLU A 146 -1.26 -3.29 23.71
C GLU A 146 -0.28 -2.96 22.57
N ASN A 147 0.31 -3.97 21.95
CA ASN A 147 1.29 -3.83 20.88
C ASN A 147 0.68 -3.44 19.53
N LEU A 148 -0.62 -3.64 19.32
CA LEU A 148 -1.33 -3.16 18.12
C LEU A 148 -1.56 -1.64 18.12
N ARG A 149 -1.22 -0.92 19.20
CA ARG A 149 -1.34 0.55 19.26
C ARG A 149 -0.54 1.30 18.17
N PHE A 150 0.51 0.68 17.61
CA PHE A 150 1.29 1.27 16.51
C PHE A 150 0.82 0.83 15.12
N LEU A 151 -0.19 -0.04 15.02
CA LEU A 151 -0.88 -0.38 13.77
C LEU A 151 -1.92 0.70 13.46
N ARG A 152 -1.43 1.87 13.03
CA ARG A 152 -2.24 3.03 12.67
C ARG A 152 -1.87 3.51 11.27
N THR A 153 -2.86 3.97 10.51
CA THR A 153 -2.65 4.50 9.16
C THR A 153 -1.67 5.66 9.16
N GLU A 154 -1.74 6.56 10.15
CA GLU A 154 -0.85 7.70 10.23
C GLU A 154 0.60 7.27 10.43
N GLN A 155 0.86 6.22 11.22
CA GLN A 155 2.21 5.69 11.38
C GLN A 155 2.75 5.14 10.06
N ALA A 156 1.94 4.35 9.35
CA ALA A 156 2.32 3.79 8.05
C ALA A 156 2.55 4.88 6.98
N LEU A 157 1.81 5.98 7.04
CA LEU A 157 2.07 7.12 6.17
C LEU A 157 3.42 7.77 6.45
N PHE A 158 3.81 7.93 7.73
CA PHE A 158 5.14 8.46 8.06
C PHE A 158 6.27 7.48 7.73
N ASP A 159 6.06 6.16 7.86
CA ASP A 159 7.01 5.15 7.35
C ASP A 159 7.28 5.37 5.86
N LEU A 160 6.20 5.49 5.08
CA LEU A 160 6.26 5.67 3.64
C LEU A 160 7.01 6.95 3.26
N ILE A 161 6.76 8.07 3.97
CA ILE A 161 7.42 9.35 3.67
C ILE A 161 8.91 9.33 4.04
N GLU A 162 9.28 8.79 5.20
CA GLU A 162 10.70 8.67 5.59
C GLU A 162 11.46 7.75 4.62
N TRP A 163 10.81 6.67 4.16
CA TRP A 163 11.42 5.75 3.20
C TRP A 163 11.51 6.34 1.78
N ILE A 164 10.54 7.12 1.32
CA ILE A 164 10.63 7.83 0.03
C ILE A 164 11.82 8.79 0.02
N ASP A 165 12.05 9.49 1.13
CA ASP A 165 13.19 10.39 1.27
C ASP A 165 14.52 9.63 1.22
N PHE A 166 14.60 8.49 1.91
CA PHE A 166 15.73 7.57 1.83
C PHE A 166 15.97 7.05 0.40
N LEU A 167 14.94 6.58 -0.30
CA LEU A 167 15.06 6.11 -1.68
C LEU A 167 15.62 7.20 -2.59
N ARG A 168 15.08 8.42 -2.52
CA ARG A 168 15.52 9.54 -3.36
C ARG A 168 16.98 9.91 -3.12
N ARG A 169 17.40 9.99 -1.85
CA ARG A 169 18.73 10.48 -1.49
C ARG A 169 19.81 9.41 -1.58
N GLU A 170 19.56 8.25 -0.97
CA GLU A 170 20.58 7.26 -0.70
C GLU A 170 20.60 6.12 -1.74
N VAL A 171 19.45 5.80 -2.32
CA VAL A 171 19.34 4.69 -3.30
C VAL A 171 19.41 5.20 -4.74
N MET A 172 18.60 6.21 -5.09
CA MET A 172 18.54 6.78 -6.43
C MET A 172 19.59 7.86 -6.68
N GLY A 173 20.01 8.57 -5.64
CA GLY A 173 20.89 9.74 -5.76
C GLY A 173 20.24 10.95 -6.44
N ASP A 174 18.91 11.00 -6.50
CA ASP A 174 18.14 12.14 -7.01
C ASP A 174 17.15 12.65 -5.94
N PRO A 175 17.57 13.62 -5.12
CA PRO A 175 16.73 14.20 -4.08
C PRO A 175 15.56 15.01 -4.64
N ASN A 176 15.42 15.21 -5.96
CA ASN A 176 14.37 15.98 -6.63
C ASN A 176 13.45 15.11 -7.52
N ALA A 177 13.68 13.81 -7.59
CA ALA A 177 12.87 12.90 -8.39
C ALA A 177 11.38 13.01 -8.05
N ARG A 178 10.54 13.09 -9.10
CA ARG A 178 9.08 13.10 -8.97
C ARG A 178 8.60 11.76 -8.43
N VAL A 179 7.61 11.74 -7.55
CA VAL A 179 7.14 10.52 -6.88
C VAL A 179 5.69 10.23 -7.25
N ILE A 180 5.45 9.06 -7.85
CA ILE A 180 4.12 8.57 -8.21
C ILE A 180 3.83 7.31 -7.41
N LEU A 181 2.72 7.34 -6.67
CA LEU A 181 2.26 6.21 -5.86
C LEU A 181 1.15 5.44 -6.58
N HIS A 182 1.23 4.12 -6.49
CA HIS A 182 0.21 3.18 -6.92
C HIS A 182 -0.08 2.19 -5.78
N GLY A 183 -1.29 1.67 -5.71
CA GLY A 183 -1.61 0.63 -4.74
C GLY A 183 -2.99 0.04 -4.99
N PHE A 184 -3.25 -1.11 -4.39
CA PHE A 184 -4.54 -1.80 -4.50
C PHE A 184 -5.24 -1.86 -3.15
N SER A 185 -6.58 -1.69 -3.14
CA SER A 185 -7.39 -1.72 -1.92
C SER A 185 -6.83 -0.78 -0.85
N TYR A 186 -6.50 -1.27 0.35
CA TYR A 186 -5.87 -0.50 1.42
C TYR A 186 -4.56 0.20 0.99
N GLY A 187 -3.70 -0.45 0.19
CA GLY A 187 -2.49 0.19 -0.33
C GLY A 187 -2.81 1.36 -1.27
N GLY A 188 -3.90 1.26 -2.04
CA GLY A 188 -4.40 2.37 -2.88
C GLY A 188 -4.99 3.52 -2.06
N ALA A 189 -5.64 3.20 -0.94
CA ALA A 189 -6.10 4.20 0.03
C ALA A 189 -4.90 4.94 0.64
N LEU A 190 -3.87 4.21 1.07
CA LEU A 190 -2.61 4.80 1.57
C LEU A 190 -1.94 5.70 0.53
N ALA A 191 -1.81 5.25 -0.73
CA ALA A 191 -1.28 6.06 -1.81
C ALA A 191 -2.05 7.39 -1.98
N SER A 192 -3.38 7.32 -1.94
CA SER A 192 -4.25 8.48 -2.06
C SER A 192 -4.12 9.43 -0.87
N TRP A 193 -4.14 8.91 0.35
CA TRP A 193 -4.00 9.72 1.57
C TRP A 193 -2.60 10.33 1.71
N ALA A 194 -1.55 9.62 1.29
CA ALA A 194 -0.20 10.16 1.21
C ALA A 194 -0.15 11.37 0.27
N ARG A 195 -0.74 11.27 -0.92
CA ARG A 195 -0.81 12.40 -1.87
C ARG A 195 -1.57 13.60 -1.32
N GLN A 196 -2.66 13.35 -0.59
CA GLN A 196 -3.46 14.41 0.03
C GLN A 196 -2.71 15.10 1.18
N ARG A 197 -1.98 14.33 2.00
CA ARG A 197 -1.33 14.83 3.21
C ARG A 197 0.05 15.43 2.97
N PHE A 198 0.77 14.90 1.98
CA PHE A 198 2.14 15.29 1.64
C PHE A 198 2.26 15.67 0.15
N PRO A 199 1.49 16.68 -0.30
CA PRO A 199 1.43 17.07 -1.71
C PRO A 199 2.72 17.68 -2.26
N ASN A 200 3.66 18.01 -1.38
CA ASN A 200 5.00 18.51 -1.69
C ASN A 200 6.04 17.38 -1.87
N ILE A 201 5.68 16.14 -1.53
CA ILE A 201 6.55 14.96 -1.65
C ILE A 201 6.03 14.05 -2.76
N ILE A 202 4.71 13.92 -2.88
CA ILE A 202 4.03 13.08 -3.87
C ILE A 202 3.38 13.95 -4.95
N ASP A 203 3.64 13.64 -6.22
CA ASP A 203 3.22 14.44 -7.37
C ASP A 203 1.81 14.12 -7.89
#